data_AF-A0A2E3AKT3-F1
#
_entry.id   AF-A0A2E3AKT3-F1
#
_cell.length_a   1.000
_cell.length_b   1.000
_cell.length_c   1.000
_cell.angle_alpha   90.00
_cell.angle_beta   90.00
_cell.angle_gamma   90.00
#
_symmetry.space_group_name_H-M   'P 1'
#
loop_
_entity.id
_entity.type
_entity.pdbx_description
1 polymer ?
#
loop_
_entity_poly.entity_id
_entity_poly.type
_entity_poly.pdbx_seq_one_letter_code
_entity_poly.pdbx_strand_id
1 'polypeptide(L)' 'ESSRKQLDSLATERGRNPSSITISVYGQLPDRQSAVDFVNAGADRVIVRPDLKETEGEVASELERIADKVL' A
#
# COMPACT_ATOMS: atom_id res chain seq x y z
N GLU A 1 4.79 0.13 14.01
CA GLU A 1 6.20 -0.06 13.59
C GLU A 1 6.99 -1.22 14.22
N SER A 2 6.51 -1.97 15.23
CA SER A 2 7.33 -3.04 15.86
C SER A 2 7.69 -4.19 14.92
N SER A 3 6.76 -4.60 14.05
CA SER A 3 6.95 -5.74 13.14
C SER A 3 7.96 -5.46 12.02
N ARG A 4 8.00 -4.23 11.48
CA ARG A 4 9.02 -3.82 10.49
C ARG A 4 10.42 -3.91 11.09
N LYS A 5 10.62 -3.43 12.32
CA LYS A 5 11.92 -3.51 13.01
C LYS A 5 12.41 -4.95 13.18
N GLN A 6 11.51 -5.89 13.46
CA GLN A 6 11.85 -7.31 13.53
C GLN A 6 12.33 -7.85 12.17
N LEU A 7 11.63 -7.51 11.08
CA LEU A 7 12.06 -7.89 9.73
C LEU A 7 13.42 -7.28 9.37
N ASP A 8 13.67 -6.03 9.77
CA ASP A 8 14.93 -5.35 9.50
C ASP A 8 16.10 -5.98 10.27
N SER A 9 15.89 -6.36 11.54
CA SER A 9 16.87 -7.12 12.33
C SER A 9 17.18 -8.46 11.67
N LEU A 10 16.15 -9.23 11.29
CA LEU A 10 16.33 -10.52 10.61
C LEU A 10 17.05 -10.37 9.27
N ALA A 11 16.74 -9.35 8.48
CA ALA A 11 17.43 -9.07 7.23
C ALA A 11 18.91 -8.79 7.47
N THR A 12 19.21 -7.95 8.45
CA THR A 12 20.58 -7.58 8.84
C THR A 12 21.38 -8.79 9.33
N GLU A 13 20.80 -9.62 10.20
CA GLU A 13 21.41 -10.87 10.69
C GLU A 13 21.76 -11.85 9.56
N ARG A 14 21.03 -11.81 8.45
CA ARG A 14 21.28 -12.62 7.27
C ARG A 14 22.15 -11.93 6.22
N GLY A 15 22.77 -10.79 6.56
CA GLY A 15 23.63 -10.01 5.67
C GLY A 15 22.88 -9.35 4.51
N ARG A 16 21.56 -9.20 4.60
CA ARG A 16 20.75 -8.49 3.61
C ARG A 16 20.55 -7.04 4.02
N ASN A 17 20.46 -6.14 3.04
CA ASN A 17 20.02 -4.77 3.28
C ASN A 17 18.50 -4.76 3.59
N PRO A 18 18.05 -4.34 4.79
CA PRO A 18 16.62 -4.27 5.13
C PRO A 18 15.79 -3.45 4.13
N SER A 19 16.34 -2.33 3.63
CA SER A 19 15.68 -1.46 2.65
C SER A 19 15.46 -2.11 1.29
N SER A 20 16.10 -3.27 1.02
CA SER A 20 15.83 -4.05 -0.20
C SER A 20 14.54 -4.88 -0.12
N ILE A 21 13.94 -5.00 1.07
CA ILE A 21 12.71 -5.76 1.28
C ILE A 21 11.54 -4.80 1.30
N THR A 22 10.80 -4.78 0.20
CA THR A 22 9.59 -3.97 0.08
C THR A 22 8.35 -4.73 0.58
N ILE A 23 7.58 -4.10 1.45
CA ILE A 23 6.27 -4.54 1.91
C ILE A 23 5.21 -3.76 1.14
N SER A 24 4.44 -4.46 0.31
CA SER A 24 3.33 -3.89 -0.46
C SER A 24 2.01 -4.47 0.01
N VAL A 25 1.05 -3.62 0.35
CA VAL A 25 -0.33 -4.03 0.66
C VAL A 25 -1.17 -3.82 -0.60
N TYR A 26 -1.66 -4.91 -1.18
CA TYR A 26 -2.35 -4.89 -2.47
C TYR A 26 -3.86 -5.05 -2.33
N GLY A 27 -4.62 -4.46 -3.26
CA GLY A 27 -6.05 -4.70 -3.42
C GLY A 27 -6.92 -4.02 -2.37
N GLN A 28 -6.46 -2.90 -1.80
CA GLN A 28 -7.24 -2.18 -0.81
C GLN A 28 -8.40 -1.44 -1.47
N LEU A 29 -9.47 -1.27 -0.70
CA LEU A 29 -10.55 -0.33 -1.03
C LEU A 29 -10.02 1.11 -0.89
N PRO A 30 -10.68 2.09 -1.54
CA PRO A 30 -10.31 3.49 -1.39
C PRO A 30 -10.74 4.02 -0.02
N ASP A 31 -9.92 3.73 0.99
CA ASP A 31 -10.05 4.20 2.37
C ASP A 31 -8.72 4.77 2.87
N ARG A 32 -8.70 6.07 3.14
CA ARG A 32 -7.50 6.79 3.58
C ARG A 32 -6.99 6.28 4.91
N GLN A 33 -7.88 6.00 5.87
CA GLN A 33 -7.46 5.62 7.21
C GLN A 33 -6.74 4.27 7.19
N SER A 34 -7.31 3.27 6.50
CA SER A 34 -6.65 1.99 6.29
C SER A 34 -5.28 2.15 5.62
N ALA A 35 -5.16 2.99 4.59
CA ALA A 35 -3.88 3.23 3.92
C ALA A 35 -2.82 3.81 4.87
N VAL A 36 -3.20 4.80 5.69
CA VAL A 36 -2.33 5.38 6.72
C VAL A 36 -1.92 4.35 7.76
N ASP A 37 -2.86 3.52 8.22
CA ASP A 37 -2.60 2.50 9.23
C ASP A 37 -1.61 1.45 8.73
N PHE A 38 -1.70 1.03 7.46
CA PHE A 38 -0.74 0.11 6.85
C PHE A 38 0.66 0.72 6.73
N VAL A 39 0.76 1.99 6.33
CA VAL A 39 2.05 2.68 6.28
C VAL A 39 2.66 2.78 7.68
N ASN A 40 1.87 3.16 8.69
CA ASN A 40 2.30 3.21 10.09
C ASN A 40 2.68 1.83 10.66
N ALA A 41 2.10 0.76 10.11
CA ALA A 41 2.47 -0.62 10.43
C ALA A 41 3.81 -1.03 9.80
N GLY A 42 4.28 -0.32 8.76
CA GLY A 42 5.58 -0.51 8.12
C GLY A 42 5.53 -0.90 6.65
N ALA A 43 4.37 -0.80 5.99
CA ALA A 43 4.26 -0.96 4.55
C ALA A 43 4.93 0.20 3.81
N ASP A 44 5.62 -0.08 2.71
CA ASP A 44 6.22 0.95 1.85
C ASP A 44 5.20 1.56 0.89
N ARG A 45 4.18 0.79 0.52
CA ARG A 45 3.11 1.22 -0.38
C ARG A 45 1.82 0.45 -0.17
N VAL A 46 0.72 1.14 -0.43
CA VAL A 46 -0.63 0.58 -0.47
C VAL A 46 -1.17 0.79 -1.88
N ILE A 47 -1.60 -0.30 -2.52
CA ILE A 47 -2.18 -0.27 -3.86
C ILE A 47 -3.69 -0.38 -3.73
N VAL A 48 -4.39 0.68 -4.10
CA VAL A 48 -5.86 0.70 -4.22
C VAL A 48 -6.23 0.16 -5.59
N ARG A 49 -7.16 -0.80 -5.63
CA ARG A 49 -7.62 -1.39 -6.88
C ARG A 49 -8.97 -0.79 -7.26
N PRO A 50 -9.11 -0.19 -8.47
CA PRO A 50 -10.42 0.21 -8.96
C PRO A 50 -11.28 -1.01 -9.30
N ASP A 51 -12.59 -0.85 -9.19
CA ASP A 51 -13.52 -1.83 -9.70
C ASP A 51 -13.37 -1.97 -11.22
N LEU A 52 -13.71 -3.16 -11.74
CA LEU A 52 -13.78 -3.35 -13.19
C LEU A 52 -14.84 -2.41 -13.77
N LYS A 53 -14.46 -1.66 -14.82
CA LYS A 53 -15.34 -0.83 -15.62
C LYS A 53 -15.19 -1.21 -17.09
N GLU A 54 -16.26 -1.05 -17.86
CA GLU A 54 -16.32 -1.51 -19.24
C GLU A 54 -15.81 -0.44 -20.22
N THR A 55 -15.85 0.83 -19.82
CA THR A 55 -15.43 1.97 -20.66
C THR A 55 -14.34 2.81 -20.03
N GLU A 56 -13.54 3.47 -20.87
CA GLU A 56 -12.49 4.39 -20.43
C GLU A 56 -13.04 5.55 -19.58
N GLY A 57 -14.20 6.10 -19.94
CA GLY A 57 -14.83 7.20 -19.19
C GLY A 57 -15.27 6.79 -17.79
N GLU A 58 -15.75 5.55 -17.63
CA GLU A 58 -16.07 5.00 -16.31
C GLU A 58 -14.80 4.72 -15.49
N VAL A 59 -13.72 4.26 -16.12
CA VAL A 59 -12.41 4.10 -15.43
C VAL A 59 -11.91 5.45 -14.94
N ALA A 60 -11.94 6.50 -15.78
CA ALA A 60 -11.49 7.83 -15.38
C ALA A 60 -12.30 8.36 -14.18
N SER A 61 -13.63 8.25 -14.25
CA SER A 61 -14.53 8.67 -13.16
C SER A 61 -14.28 7.87 -11.88
N GLU A 62 -13.97 6.58 -12.00
CA GLU A 62 -13.63 5.72 -10.86
C GLU A 62 -12.29 6.11 -10.22
N LEU A 63 -11.28 6.48 -11.02
CA LEU A 63 -10.00 6.95 -10.51
C LEU A 63 -10.13 8.30 -9.78
N GLU A 64 -10.93 9.23 -10.29
CA GLU A 64 -11.26 10.48 -9.60
C GLU A 64 -11.95 10.22 -8.26
N ARG A 65 -12.97 9.36 -8.25
CA ARG A 65 -13.68 8.95 -7.03
C ARG A 65 -12.77 8.27 -6.00
N ILE A 66 -11.75 7.53 -6.46
CA ILE A 66 -10.74 6.94 -5.58
C ILE A 66 -9.84 8.03 -5.01
N ALA A 67 -9.35 8.94 -5.86
CA ALA A 67 -8.48 10.04 -5.45
C ALA A 67 -9.14 10.88 -4.34
N ASP A 68 -10.41 11.25 -4.49
CA ASP A 68 -11.19 12.01 -3.50
C ASP A 68 -11.30 11.32 -2.13
N LYS A 69 -11.17 9.99 -2.09
CA LYS A 69 -11.29 9.21 -0.85
C LYS A 69 -9.96 8.97 -0.15
N VAL A 70 -8.83 9.11 -0.85
CA VAL A 70 -7.51 8.69 -0.32
C VAL A 70 -6.47 9.82 -0.27
N LEU A 71 -6.66 10.90 -1.02
CA LEU A 71 -5.81 12.10 -1.00
C LEU A 71 -6.36 13.14 -0.01
#